data_AF-A0A1Y5TBU0-F1
#
_entry.id   AF-A0A1Y5TBU0-F1
#
_cell.length_a   1.000
_cell.length_b   1.000
_cell.length_c   1.000
_cell.angle_alpha   90.00
_cell.angle_beta   90.00
_cell.angle_gamma   90.00
#
_symmetry.space_group_name_H-M   'P 1'
#
loop_
_entity.id
_entity.type
_entity.pdbx_description
1 polymer ?
#
loop_
_entity_poly.entity_id
_entity_poly.type
_entity_poly.pdbx_seq_one_letter_code
_entity_poly.pdbx_strand_id
1 'polypeptide(L)'
;MRSASITRKTAETDITVMVDLDGTGTSEIQTGVGFFDHMLDQLARHSLIDMHVRATGDLHIDDHHTVEDTGIAIGQALRQALGEKRGIQRYGQCALPMDDTLVTAALDLSGRPWLAWNLPMTAERIGTFDTELVREFFQALSTHGGITLHVDLVRGVNSHHIAEAAFKGVARALRQAVEADPRKGHAVPSTKGTL
;
A
#
# COMPACT_ATOMS: atom_id res chain seq x y z
N MET A 1 -1.75 -12.07 16.51
CA MET A 1 -0.85 -11.10 15.88
C MET A 1 -0.63 -11.57 14.47
N ARG A 2 -1.11 -10.79 13.50
CA ARG A 2 -1.05 -11.09 12.08
C ARG A 2 0.13 -10.34 11.49
N SER A 3 1.28 -10.99 11.45
CA SER A 3 2.53 -10.39 10.99
C SER A 3 3.27 -11.28 9.99
N ALA A 4 4.14 -10.65 9.21
CA ALA A 4 5.00 -11.34 8.26
C ALA A 4 6.29 -10.55 8.01
N SER A 5 7.33 -11.27 7.61
CA SER A 5 8.61 -10.70 7.16
C SER A 5 8.96 -11.27 5.79
N ILE A 6 9.40 -10.39 4.89
CA ILE A 6 9.83 -10.73 3.54
C ILE A 6 11.21 -10.12 3.32
N THR A 7 12.14 -10.95 2.86
CA THR A 7 13.43 -10.51 2.32
C THR A 7 13.50 -10.90 0.84
N ARG A 8 13.83 -9.93 -0.01
CA ARG A 8 13.94 -10.10 -1.46
C ARG A 8 15.23 -9.47 -1.94
N LYS A 9 16.01 -10.22 -2.71
CA LYS A 9 17.29 -9.76 -3.26
C LYS A 9 17.38 -10.08 -4.73
N THR A 10 17.74 -9.08 -5.54
CA THR A 10 18.04 -9.20 -6.97
C THR A 10 19.44 -8.64 -7.24
N ALA A 11 19.80 -8.48 -8.51
CA ALA A 11 21.00 -7.74 -8.88
C ALA A 11 20.84 -6.22 -8.72
N GLU A 12 19.60 -5.72 -8.66
CA GLU A 12 19.25 -4.30 -8.62
C GLU A 12 18.98 -3.85 -7.18
N THR A 13 18.29 -4.69 -6.38
CA THR A 13 17.83 -4.31 -5.03
C THR A 13 18.04 -5.40 -3.96
N ASP A 14 18.15 -4.96 -2.71
CA ASP A 14 18.13 -5.79 -1.50
C ASP A 14 17.15 -5.17 -0.49
N ILE A 15 16.03 -5.85 -0.27
CA ILE A 15 14.86 -5.31 0.45
C ILE A 15 14.43 -6.26 1.56
N THR A 16 14.20 -5.71 2.74
CA THR A 16 13.56 -6.39 3.86
C THR A 16 12.37 -5.59 4.36
N VAL A 17 11.21 -6.24 4.43
CA VAL A 17 9.95 -5.67 4.91
C VAL A 17 9.39 -6.53 6.03
N MET A 18 8.95 -5.90 7.11
CA MET A 18 8.11 -6.51 8.14
C MET A 18 6.82 -5.72 8.28
N VAL A 19 5.70 -6.43 8.42
CA VAL A 19 4.39 -5.84 8.69
C VAL A 19 3.72 -6.53 9.88
N ASP A 20 3.01 -5.76 10.70
CA ASP A 20 2.04 -6.26 11.68
C ASP A 20 0.69 -5.58 11.48
N LEU A 21 -0.30 -6.36 11.03
CA LEU A 21 -1.64 -5.86 10.73
C LEU A 21 -2.42 -5.45 11.99
N ASP A 22 -2.01 -5.92 13.16
CA ASP A 22 -2.63 -5.64 14.46
C ASP A 22 -1.85 -4.57 15.26
N GLY A 23 -1.08 -3.74 14.54
CA GLY A 23 -0.16 -2.75 15.12
C GLY A 23 -0.82 -1.45 15.60
N THR A 24 0.02 -0.42 15.69
CA THR A 24 -0.32 0.93 16.17
C THR A 24 -0.02 2.02 15.14
N GLY A 25 0.54 1.66 13.99
CA GLY A 25 1.00 2.57 12.95
C GLY A 25 2.41 3.10 13.19
N THR A 26 3.23 2.35 13.94
CA THR A 26 4.66 2.63 14.13
C THR A 26 5.41 2.26 12.85
N SER A 27 6.34 3.10 12.41
CA SER A 27 7.10 2.87 11.20
C SER A 27 8.60 3.12 11.37
N GLU A 28 9.40 2.30 10.69
CA GLU A 28 10.83 2.48 10.48
C GLU A 28 11.11 2.27 8.99
N ILE A 29 11.16 3.36 8.22
CA ILE A 29 11.26 3.31 6.75
C ILE A 29 12.59 3.91 6.31
N GLN A 30 13.35 3.13 5.53
CA GLN A 30 14.61 3.53 4.94
C GLN A 30 14.75 2.90 3.55
N THR A 31 14.18 3.54 2.53
CA THR A 31 14.30 3.10 1.14
C THR A 31 15.44 3.78 0.39
N GLY A 32 15.91 4.91 0.90
CA GLY A 32 16.85 5.80 0.22
C GLY A 32 16.16 6.86 -0.66
N VAL A 33 14.83 6.77 -0.82
CA VAL A 33 14.02 7.70 -1.61
C VAL A 33 13.13 8.52 -0.67
N GLY A 34 13.54 9.75 -0.35
CA GLY A 34 12.94 10.51 0.76
C GLY A 34 11.44 10.81 0.66
N PHE A 35 10.93 11.09 -0.55
CA PHE A 35 9.48 11.28 -0.72
C PHE A 35 8.70 9.96 -0.54
N PHE A 36 9.27 8.85 -1.01
CA PHE A 36 8.66 7.54 -0.88
C PHE A 36 8.68 7.04 0.58
N ASP A 37 9.76 7.31 1.32
CA ASP A 37 9.82 7.07 2.77
C ASP A 37 8.65 7.76 3.49
N HIS A 38 8.44 9.05 3.20
CA HIS A 38 7.31 9.82 3.74
C HIS A 38 5.94 9.22 3.37
N MET A 39 5.79 8.71 2.14
CA MET A 39 4.54 8.05 1.71
C MET A 39 4.28 6.72 2.45
N LEU A 40 5.31 5.91 2.67
CA LEU A 40 5.18 4.66 3.45
C LEU A 40 4.90 4.94 4.93
N ASP A 41 5.45 6.02 5.49
CA ASP A 41 5.06 6.50 6.83
C ASP A 41 3.57 6.84 6.90
N GLN A 42 3.03 7.51 5.87
CA GLN A 42 1.59 7.78 5.80
C GLN A 42 0.78 6.48 5.70
N LEU A 43 1.27 5.50 4.95
CA LEU A 43 0.62 4.19 4.82
C LEU A 43 0.51 3.52 6.19
N ALA A 44 1.63 3.35 6.90
CA ALA A 44 1.68 2.74 8.23
C ALA A 44 0.81 3.49 9.24
N ARG A 45 1.00 4.80 9.36
CA ARG A 45 0.34 5.64 10.35
C ARG A 45 -1.17 5.68 10.21
N HIS A 46 -1.68 5.69 8.97
CA HIS A 46 -3.11 5.76 8.73
C HIS A 46 -3.79 4.40 8.63
N SER A 47 -3.05 3.33 8.36
CA SER A 47 -3.59 1.98 8.43
C SER A 47 -3.54 1.38 9.84
N LEU A 48 -2.72 1.96 10.73
CA LEU A 48 -2.31 1.38 12.01
C LEU A 48 -1.56 0.04 11.86
N ILE A 49 -0.96 -0.19 10.69
CA ILE A 49 -0.13 -1.37 10.46
C ILE A 49 1.29 -0.95 10.82
N ASP A 50 1.95 -1.69 11.71
CA ASP A 50 3.35 -1.41 11.99
C ASP A 50 4.19 -1.88 10.80
N MET A 51 5.11 -1.03 10.32
CA MET A 51 5.92 -1.31 9.13
C MET A 51 7.40 -1.03 9.37
N HIS A 52 8.26 -2.02 9.13
CA HIS A 52 9.71 -1.82 9.07
C HIS A 52 10.18 -2.16 7.66
N VAL A 53 10.71 -1.18 6.94
CA VAL A 53 11.15 -1.31 5.55
C VAL A 53 12.60 -0.83 5.44
N ARG A 54 13.47 -1.70 4.95
CA ARG A 54 14.84 -1.36 4.55
C ARG A 54 15.03 -1.76 3.10
N ALA A 55 15.45 -0.83 2.26
CA ALA A 55 15.84 -1.10 0.88
C ALA A 55 17.20 -0.50 0.58
N THR A 56 18.00 -1.23 -0.18
CA THR A 56 19.15 -0.71 -0.91
C THR A 56 18.92 -1.03 -2.37
N GLY A 57 18.97 -0.03 -3.25
CA GLY A 57 18.81 -0.23 -4.68
C GLY A 57 19.79 0.60 -5.49
N ASP A 58 19.70 0.45 -6.80
CA ASP A 58 20.52 1.10 -7.81
C ASP A 58 20.07 2.54 -8.12
N LEU A 59 19.87 3.37 -7.09
CA LEU A 59 19.39 4.78 -7.16
C LEU A 59 20.23 5.73 -8.04
N HIS A 60 21.39 5.27 -8.53
CA HIS A 60 22.22 5.99 -9.50
C HIS A 60 21.72 5.83 -10.94
N ILE A 61 20.86 4.83 -11.20
CA ILE A 61 20.10 4.66 -12.44
C ILE A 61 18.84 5.52 -12.34
N ASP A 62 17.93 5.14 -11.45
CA ASP A 62 16.73 5.89 -11.04
C ASP A 62 16.11 5.27 -9.77
N ASP A 63 14.95 5.78 -9.34
CA ASP A 63 14.22 5.28 -8.17
C ASP A 63 13.35 4.03 -8.48
N HIS A 64 13.23 3.62 -9.75
CA HIS A 64 12.18 2.72 -10.23
C HIS A 64 12.25 1.34 -9.58
N HIS A 65 13.39 0.66 -9.70
CA HIS A 65 13.55 -0.70 -9.15
C HIS A 65 13.34 -0.71 -7.64
N THR A 66 13.83 0.32 -6.93
CA THR A 66 13.67 0.43 -5.48
C THR A 66 12.21 0.57 -5.08
N VAL A 67 11.44 1.42 -5.78
CA VAL A 67 10.02 1.66 -5.48
C VAL A 67 9.16 0.45 -5.84
N GLU A 68 9.35 -0.11 -7.03
CA GLU A 68 8.63 -1.30 -7.50
C GLU A 68 8.87 -2.47 -6.55
N ASP A 69 10.13 -2.82 -6.31
CA ASP A 69 10.49 -4.00 -5.51
C ASP A 69 10.08 -3.84 -4.04
N THR A 70 10.05 -2.61 -3.52
CA THR A 70 9.48 -2.34 -2.19
C THR A 70 7.98 -2.61 -2.19
N GLY A 71 7.25 -2.17 -3.23
CA GLY A 71 5.84 -2.49 -3.42
C GLY A 71 5.56 -3.99 -3.51
N ILE A 72 6.42 -4.74 -4.21
CA ILE A 72 6.36 -6.21 -4.28
C ILE A 72 6.50 -6.81 -2.88
N ALA A 73 7.55 -6.45 -2.15
CA ALA A 73 7.85 -7.00 -0.83
C ALA A 73 6.75 -6.69 0.19
N ILE A 74 6.21 -5.47 0.20
CA ILE A 74 5.07 -5.09 1.05
C ILE A 74 3.82 -5.90 0.65
N GLY A 75 3.52 -6.01 -0.63
CA GLY A 75 2.40 -6.82 -1.11
C GLY A 75 2.48 -8.28 -0.63
N GLN A 76 3.65 -8.89 -0.78
CA GLN A 76 3.90 -10.25 -0.29
C GLN A 76 3.73 -10.37 1.23
N ALA A 77 4.27 -9.40 1.99
CA ALA A 77 4.18 -9.39 3.45
C ALA A 77 2.71 -9.26 3.92
N LEU A 78 1.94 -8.35 3.31
CA LEU A 78 0.51 -8.21 3.59
C LEU A 78 -0.25 -9.50 3.31
N ARG A 79 -0.01 -10.14 2.15
CA ARG A 79 -0.64 -11.39 1.77
C ARG A 79 -0.34 -12.51 2.77
N GLN A 80 0.92 -12.63 3.19
CA GLN A 80 1.34 -13.63 4.16
C GLN A 80 0.73 -13.37 5.55
N ALA A 81 0.74 -12.11 6.02
CA ALA A 81 0.17 -11.74 7.30
C ALA A 81 -1.36 -11.94 7.36
N LEU A 82 -2.06 -11.78 6.22
CA LEU A 82 -3.49 -12.01 6.10
C LEU A 82 -3.90 -13.49 6.19
N GLY A 83 -3.00 -14.42 5.86
CA GLY A 83 -3.26 -15.86 5.88
C GLY A 83 -4.55 -16.25 5.12
N GLU A 84 -5.43 -17.01 5.77
CA GLU A 84 -6.70 -17.46 5.19
C GLU A 84 -7.80 -16.37 5.13
N LYS A 85 -7.50 -15.13 5.56
CA LYS A 85 -8.43 -13.98 5.52
C LYS A 85 -9.78 -14.27 6.22
N ARG A 86 -9.77 -15.12 7.25
CA ARG A 86 -10.96 -15.45 8.04
C ARG A 86 -11.32 -14.32 8.99
N GLY A 87 -12.61 -14.03 9.08
CA GLY A 87 -13.14 -13.10 10.07
C GLY A 87 -12.82 -11.64 9.84
N ILE A 88 -12.23 -11.26 8.71
CA ILE A 88 -11.99 -9.86 8.37
C ILE A 88 -13.18 -9.24 7.63
N GLN A 89 -13.25 -7.91 7.62
CA GLN A 89 -14.22 -7.15 6.82
C GLN A 89 -14.05 -7.37 5.30
N ARG A 90 -12.82 -7.69 4.86
CA ARG A 90 -12.39 -7.96 3.47
C ARG A 90 -12.42 -6.75 2.54
N TYR A 91 -13.45 -5.92 2.65
CA TYR A 91 -13.63 -4.71 1.86
C TYR A 91 -13.33 -3.48 2.71
N GLY A 92 -12.77 -2.46 2.07
CA GLY A 92 -12.61 -1.16 2.69
C GLY A 92 -12.63 -0.04 1.66
N GLN A 93 -13.02 1.14 2.11
CA GLN A 93 -13.10 2.33 1.27
C GLN A 93 -12.84 3.61 2.06
N CYS A 94 -12.28 4.60 1.39
CA CYS A 94 -12.06 5.92 1.97
C CYS A 94 -12.13 7.00 0.88
N ALA A 95 -12.90 8.05 1.12
CA ALA A 95 -12.76 9.32 0.43
C ALA A 95 -11.91 10.24 1.32
N LEU A 96 -10.74 10.65 0.85
CA LEU A 96 -9.76 11.36 1.66
C LEU A 96 -9.42 12.72 1.05
N PRO A 97 -9.72 13.82 1.76
CA PRO A 97 -9.27 15.15 1.36
C PRO A 97 -7.84 15.45 1.83
N MET A 98 -7.15 16.29 1.07
CA MET A 98 -5.94 16.99 1.46
C MET A 98 -5.89 18.34 0.74
N ASP A 99 -6.23 19.42 1.45
CA ASP A 99 -6.35 20.78 0.90
C ASP A 99 -7.19 20.85 -0.39
N ASP A 100 -6.57 21.11 -1.54
CA ASP A 100 -7.21 21.19 -2.87
C ASP A 100 -7.62 19.82 -3.43
N THR A 101 -7.13 18.73 -2.83
CA THR A 101 -7.25 17.37 -3.33
C THR A 101 -8.36 16.58 -2.61
N LEU A 102 -9.06 15.75 -3.38
CA LEU A 102 -9.91 14.67 -2.88
C LEU A 102 -9.66 13.40 -3.71
N VAL A 103 -9.21 12.33 -3.06
CA VAL A 103 -8.99 11.01 -3.66
C VAL A 103 -9.93 10.00 -3.02
N THR A 104 -10.51 9.12 -3.83
CA THR A 104 -11.24 7.93 -3.35
C THR A 104 -10.42 6.69 -3.57
N ALA A 105 -10.27 5.88 -2.51
CA ALA A 105 -9.66 4.56 -2.56
C ALA A 105 -10.68 3.51 -2.12
N ALA A 106 -10.77 2.42 -2.85
CA ALA A 106 -11.59 1.26 -2.47
C ALA A 106 -10.82 -0.03 -2.79
N LEU A 107 -10.91 -1.02 -1.90
CA LEU A 107 -10.21 -2.29 -2.09
C LEU A 107 -11.00 -3.51 -1.62
N ASP A 108 -10.70 -4.64 -2.25
CA ASP A 108 -11.14 -5.99 -1.89
C ASP A 108 -9.88 -6.87 -1.68
N LEU A 109 -9.72 -7.44 -0.48
CA LEU A 109 -8.68 -8.42 -0.15
C LEU A 109 -9.00 -9.79 -0.77
N SER A 110 -9.05 -9.79 -2.09
CA SER A 110 -9.86 -10.73 -2.88
C SER A 110 -9.11 -11.98 -3.32
N GLY A 111 -7.77 -11.95 -3.22
CA GLY A 111 -6.88 -12.91 -3.85
C GLY A 111 -6.69 -12.69 -5.36
N ARG A 112 -7.38 -11.71 -5.95
CA ARG A 112 -7.33 -11.38 -7.38
C ARG A 112 -6.61 -10.04 -7.57
N PRO A 113 -5.43 -10.05 -8.18
CA PRO A 113 -4.66 -8.82 -8.41
C PRO A 113 -5.36 -7.96 -9.46
N TRP A 114 -5.60 -6.69 -9.12
CA TRP A 114 -6.11 -5.69 -10.05
C TRP A 114 -5.81 -4.28 -9.54
N LEU A 115 -5.39 -3.40 -10.44
CA LEU A 115 -5.30 -1.97 -10.18
C LEU A 115 -6.16 -1.20 -11.19
N ALA A 116 -7.20 -0.54 -10.70
CA ALA A 116 -7.87 0.54 -11.42
C ALA A 116 -7.28 1.87 -10.93
N TRP A 117 -6.69 2.62 -11.85
CA TRP A 117 -5.93 3.82 -11.53
C TRP A 117 -6.39 5.00 -12.39
N ASN A 118 -7.01 5.98 -11.76
CA ASN A 118 -7.44 7.22 -12.39
C ASN A 118 -7.00 8.39 -11.51
N LEU A 119 -5.69 8.56 -11.40
CA LEU A 119 -5.08 9.56 -10.54
C LEU A 119 -4.00 10.28 -11.34
N PRO A 120 -4.40 11.21 -12.24
CA PRO A 120 -3.46 11.95 -13.06
C PRO A 120 -2.62 12.88 -12.19
N MET A 121 -1.30 12.75 -12.30
CA MET A 121 -0.34 13.64 -11.67
C MET A 121 -0.14 14.88 -12.55
N THR A 122 -0.05 16.05 -11.93
CA THR A 122 0.02 17.34 -12.64
C THR A 122 1.45 17.80 -12.90
N ALA A 123 2.41 17.27 -12.14
CA ALA A 123 3.84 17.53 -12.28
C ALA A 123 4.55 16.21 -12.56
N GLU A 124 5.64 16.24 -13.34
CA GLU A 124 6.46 15.04 -13.59
C GLU A 124 7.15 14.56 -12.32
N ARG A 125 7.53 15.49 -11.42
CA ARG A 125 8.27 15.21 -10.19
C ARG A 125 7.71 15.89 -8.95
N ILE A 126 7.92 15.27 -7.79
CA ILE A 126 7.76 15.88 -6.46
C ILE A 126 9.13 15.90 -5.78
N GLY A 127 9.76 17.07 -5.72
CA GLY A 127 11.17 17.15 -5.36
C GLY A 127 12.03 16.43 -6.40
N THR A 128 12.69 15.34 -6.01
CA THR A 128 13.47 14.48 -6.92
C THR A 128 12.71 13.23 -7.38
N PHE A 129 11.53 12.94 -6.80
CA PHE A 129 10.79 11.71 -7.04
C PHE A 129 9.93 11.79 -8.29
N ASP A 130 10.07 10.84 -9.20
CA ASP A 130 9.24 10.73 -10.41
C ASP A 130 7.81 10.28 -10.06
N THR A 131 6.82 11.10 -10.42
CA THR A 131 5.43 10.90 -9.99
C THR A 131 4.76 9.66 -10.58
N GLU A 132 5.27 9.15 -11.70
CA GLU A 132 4.79 7.89 -12.28
C GLU A 132 5.02 6.70 -11.34
N LEU A 133 6.06 6.75 -10.50
CA LEU A 133 6.39 5.69 -9.56
C LEU A 133 5.35 5.50 -8.45
N VAL A 134 4.47 6.51 -8.22
CA VAL A 134 3.30 6.33 -7.36
C VAL A 134 2.42 5.20 -7.90
N ARG A 135 2.16 5.18 -9.21
CA ARG A 135 1.37 4.13 -9.85
C ARG A 135 2.10 2.79 -9.79
N GLU A 136 3.40 2.76 -10.09
CA GLU A 136 4.19 1.53 -10.09
C GLU A 136 4.22 0.87 -8.71
N PHE A 137 4.35 1.66 -7.64
CA PHE A 137 4.21 1.16 -6.28
C PHE A 137 2.86 0.46 -6.04
N PHE A 138 1.73 1.11 -6.39
CA PHE A 138 0.41 0.52 -6.19
C PHE A 138 0.14 -0.67 -7.13
N GLN A 139 0.75 -0.69 -8.31
CA GLN A 139 0.68 -1.80 -9.25
C GLN A 139 1.37 -3.02 -8.64
N ALA A 140 2.59 -2.86 -8.13
CA ALA A 140 3.34 -3.90 -7.45
C ALA A 140 2.60 -4.39 -6.18
N LEU A 141 2.17 -3.45 -5.33
CA LEU A 141 1.45 -3.74 -4.08
C LEU A 141 0.18 -4.55 -4.33
N SER A 142 -0.68 -4.10 -5.25
CA SER A 142 -1.95 -4.77 -5.54
C SER A 142 -1.74 -6.13 -6.19
N THR A 143 -0.75 -6.25 -7.07
CA THR A 143 -0.42 -7.49 -7.77
C THR A 143 0.07 -8.55 -6.80
N HIS A 144 1.07 -8.22 -5.98
CA HIS A 144 1.71 -9.18 -5.10
C HIS A 144 0.96 -9.40 -3.78
N GLY A 145 0.13 -8.43 -3.37
CA GLY A 145 -0.85 -8.58 -2.29
C GLY A 145 -2.08 -9.42 -2.67
N GLY A 146 -2.35 -9.62 -3.96
CA GLY A 146 -3.59 -10.23 -4.43
C GLY A 146 -4.81 -9.36 -4.05
N ILE A 147 -4.67 -8.06 -4.23
CA ILE A 147 -5.66 -7.04 -3.88
C ILE A 147 -6.31 -6.53 -5.16
N THR A 148 -7.62 -6.42 -5.16
CA THR A 148 -8.33 -5.60 -6.14
C THR A 148 -8.40 -4.19 -5.58
N LEU A 149 -7.71 -3.25 -6.21
CA LEU A 149 -7.53 -1.88 -5.73
C LEU A 149 -8.03 -0.88 -6.77
N HIS A 150 -8.83 0.08 -6.32
CA HIS A 150 -9.31 1.22 -7.10
C HIS A 150 -8.85 2.50 -6.42
N VAL A 151 -8.23 3.40 -7.18
CA VAL A 151 -7.84 4.73 -6.71
C VAL A 151 -8.19 5.75 -7.78
N ASP A 152 -9.06 6.70 -7.41
CA ASP A 152 -9.61 7.72 -8.30
C ASP A 152 -9.43 9.12 -7.71
N LEU A 153 -8.94 10.04 -8.51
CA LEU A 153 -8.90 11.46 -8.20
C LEU A 153 -10.27 12.07 -8.50
N VAL A 154 -10.92 12.63 -7.48
CA VAL A 154 -12.17 13.39 -7.65
C VAL A 154 -11.85 14.83 -8.06
N ARG A 155 -10.81 15.42 -7.44
CA ARG A 155 -10.26 16.74 -7.77
C ARG A 155 -8.88 16.89 -7.10
N GLY A 156 -8.05 17.77 -7.63
CA GLY A 156 -6.75 18.12 -7.08
C GLY A 156 -5.90 18.81 -8.13
N VAL A 157 -4.95 19.62 -7.69
CA VAL A 157 -3.99 20.33 -8.55
C VAL A 157 -2.56 20.13 -8.10
N ASN A 158 -2.31 19.97 -6.80
CA ASN A 158 -0.98 19.77 -6.26
C ASN A 158 -0.60 18.28 -6.25
N SER A 159 0.44 17.90 -7.00
CA SER A 159 0.89 16.50 -7.11
C SER A 159 1.30 15.88 -5.77
N HIS A 160 1.91 16.64 -4.86
CA HIS A 160 2.19 16.15 -3.49
C HIS A 160 0.88 15.79 -2.78
N HIS A 161 -0.09 16.70 -2.78
CA HIS A 161 -1.36 16.48 -2.10
C HIS A 161 -2.13 15.31 -2.71
N ILE A 162 -2.08 15.15 -4.03
CA ILE A 162 -2.65 14.02 -4.78
C ILE A 162 -2.03 12.69 -4.34
N ALA A 163 -0.69 12.57 -4.37
CA ALA A 163 0.01 11.36 -3.95
C ALA A 163 -0.25 11.03 -2.48
N GLU A 164 -0.10 12.01 -1.59
CA GLU A 164 -0.28 11.80 -0.15
C GLU A 164 -1.73 11.43 0.19
N ALA A 165 -2.72 12.03 -0.48
CA ALA A 165 -4.12 11.65 -0.33
C ALA A 165 -4.39 10.21 -0.82
N ALA A 166 -3.71 9.76 -1.88
CA ALA A 166 -3.80 8.37 -2.34
C ALA A 166 -3.27 7.39 -1.29
N PHE A 167 -2.06 7.61 -0.77
CA PHE A 167 -1.47 6.75 0.26
C PHE A 167 -2.33 6.71 1.53
N LYS A 168 -2.76 7.86 2.03
CA LYS A 168 -3.64 7.95 3.21
C LYS A 168 -5.02 7.32 2.97
N GLY A 169 -5.59 7.50 1.79
CA GLY A 169 -6.87 6.91 1.40
C GLY A 169 -6.79 5.39 1.35
N VAL A 170 -5.77 4.84 0.70
CA VAL A 170 -5.51 3.40 0.64
C VAL A 170 -5.21 2.85 2.04
N ALA A 171 -4.44 3.54 2.86
CA ALA A 171 -4.14 3.15 4.24
C ALA A 171 -5.40 2.94 5.08
N ARG A 172 -6.34 3.91 5.03
CA ARG A 172 -7.60 3.83 5.77
C ARG A 172 -8.54 2.77 5.22
N ALA A 173 -8.60 2.61 3.89
CA ALA A 173 -9.34 1.52 3.27
C ALA A 173 -8.77 0.15 3.67
N LEU A 174 -7.44 0.02 3.70
CA LEU A 174 -6.77 -1.20 4.10
C LEU A 174 -7.05 -1.53 5.57
N ARG A 175 -6.94 -0.55 6.47
CA ARG A 175 -7.32 -0.71 7.89
C ARG A 175 -8.71 -1.31 8.03
N GLN A 176 -9.70 -0.68 7.40
CA GLN A 176 -11.07 -1.17 7.44
C GLN A 176 -11.16 -2.62 6.95
N ALA A 177 -10.50 -2.93 5.83
CA ALA A 177 -10.58 -4.26 5.22
C ALA A 177 -9.93 -5.37 6.05
N VAL A 178 -8.86 -5.06 6.79
CA VAL A 178 -8.14 -6.03 7.64
C VAL A 178 -8.73 -6.15 9.04
N GLU A 179 -9.55 -5.20 9.50
CA GLU A 179 -10.19 -5.28 10.82
C GLU A 179 -11.09 -6.52 10.94
N ALA A 180 -11.19 -7.05 12.15
CA ALA A 180 -12.11 -8.14 12.44
C ALA A 180 -13.56 -7.68 12.26
N ASP A 181 -14.36 -8.47 11.56
CA ASP A 181 -15.81 -8.27 11.47
C ASP A 181 -16.47 -8.89 12.71
N PRO A 182 -17.05 -8.07 13.61
CA PRO A 182 -17.61 -8.54 14.89
C PRO A 182 -18.81 -9.48 14.71
N ARG A 183 -19.38 -9.59 13.50
CA ARG A 183 -20.55 -10.42 13.20
C ARG A 183 -20.22 -11.69 12.40
N LYS A 184 -19.03 -11.79 11.79
CA LYS A 184 -18.63 -12.98 11.00
C LYS A 184 -17.91 -14.06 11.80
N GLY A 185 -17.37 -13.74 12.97
CA GLY A 185 -16.54 -14.68 13.73
C GLY A 185 -15.35 -15.16 12.88
N HIS A 186 -15.17 -16.47 12.71
CA HIS A 186 -14.06 -17.06 11.94
C HIS A 186 -14.44 -17.49 10.49
N ALA A 187 -15.58 -17.02 9.98
CA ALA A 187 -16.00 -17.35 8.61
C ALA A 187 -15.08 -16.71 7.56
N VAL A 188 -14.83 -17.44 6.45
CA VAL A 188 -14.22 -16.83 5.26
C VAL A 188 -15.26 -15.89 4.63
N PRO A 189 -14.94 -14.61 4.38
CA PRO A 189 -15.89 -13.64 3.82
C PRO A 189 -16.11 -13.83 2.31
N SER A 190 -16.45 -15.05 1.87
CA SER A 190 -16.64 -15.42 0.47
C SER A 190 -17.74 -16.48 0.32
N THR A 191 -18.65 -16.29 -0.63
CA THR A 191 -19.67 -17.29 -0.98
C THR A 191 -19.08 -18.55 -1.61
N LYS A 192 -17.85 -18.49 -2.14
CA LYS A 192 -17.13 -19.65 -2.69
C LYS A 192 -16.47 -20.51 -1.61
N GLY A 193 -16.48 -20.06 -0.35
CA GLY A 193 -15.83 -20.75 0.78
C GLY A 193 -14.31 -20.60 0.86
N THR A 194 -13.69 -19.87 -0.08
CA THR A 194 -12.22 -19.65 -0.13
C THR A 194 -11.86 -18.28 -0.76
N LEU A 195 -10.65 -17.76 -0.48
CA LEU A 195 -10.06 -16.47 -0.89
C LEU A 195 -8.51 -16.52 -0.98
#